data_AF-A0A2S8XB22-F1
#
_entry.id   AF-A0A2S8XB22-F1
#
_cell.length_a   1.000
_cell.length_b   1.000
_cell.length_c   1.000
_cell.angle_alpha   90.00
_cell.angle_beta   90.00
_cell.angle_gamma   90.00
#
_symmetry.space_group_name_H-M   'P 1'
#
loop_
_entity.id
_entity.type
_entity.pdbx_description
1 polymer ?
#
loop_
_entity_poly.entity_id
_entity_poly.type
_entity_poly.pdbx_seq_one_letter_code
_entity_poly.pdbx_strand_id
1 'polypeptide(L)'
;MKHEHTQHGSKKGVGLRTGMVVLVVLFIILVMTNPNEEKFVAWLASEHDIHSSYNVNEGRMFTQTIDGAEKTFQYKAGHIQHRGIFSTYSYLFLDHEGKEIQIEAVGIMNMLFNK
;
A
#
# COMPACT_ATOMS: atom_id res chain seq x y z
N MET A 1 -0.75 18.60 67.31
CA MET A 1 -1.41 18.68 65.99
C MET A 1 -0.38 19.10 64.95
N LYS A 2 -0.04 18.23 63.99
CA LYS A 2 0.67 18.61 62.76
C LYS A 2 0.32 17.57 61.70
N HIS A 3 -0.61 17.93 60.81
CA HIS A 3 -0.98 17.08 59.68
C HIS A 3 0.06 17.24 58.57
N GLU A 4 0.77 16.16 58.29
CA GLU A 4 1.69 16.05 57.17
C GLU A 4 0.87 15.75 55.91
N HIS A 5 0.56 16.77 55.12
CA HIS A 5 -0.03 16.58 53.80
C HIS A 5 1.04 16.05 52.85
N THR A 6 1.07 14.73 52.69
CA THR A 6 1.79 14.08 51.60
C THR A 6 1.12 14.49 50.29
N GLN A 7 1.78 15.39 49.54
CA GLN A 7 1.43 15.68 48.15
C GLN A 7 1.66 14.41 47.32
N HIS A 8 0.60 13.64 47.12
CA HIS A 8 0.59 12.57 46.14
C HIS A 8 0.40 13.21 44.75
N GLY A 9 1.51 13.73 44.19
CA GLY A 9 1.55 14.28 42.85
C GLY A 9 0.98 13.28 41.83
N SER A 10 -0.11 13.67 41.19
CA SER A 10 -0.85 12.84 40.23
C SER A 10 0.04 12.50 39.02
N LYS A 11 0.68 11.33 39.05
CA LYS A 11 1.38 10.71 37.91
C LYS A 11 0.44 10.34 36.74
N LYS A 12 -0.86 10.66 36.83
CA LYS A 12 -1.87 10.30 35.82
C LYS A 12 -1.71 11.07 34.50
N GLY A 13 -1.14 12.28 34.54
CA GLY A 13 -0.97 13.12 33.34
C GLY A 13 0.24 12.75 32.46
N VAL A 14 1.30 12.18 33.05
CA VAL A 14 2.52 11.80 32.31
C VAL A 14 2.28 10.54 31.49
N GLY A 15 1.65 9.51 32.07
CA GLY A 15 1.34 8.25 31.36
C GLY A 15 0.38 8.44 30.18
N LEU A 16 -0.63 9.32 30.31
CA LEU A 16 -1.56 9.62 29.24
C LEU A 16 -0.88 10.34 28.06
N ARG A 17 -0.01 11.31 28.35
CA ARG A 17 0.78 12.03 27.33
C ARG A 17 1.74 11.10 26.61
N THR A 18 2.47 10.25 27.34
CA THR A 18 3.38 9.25 26.75
C THR A 18 2.61 8.23 25.90
N GLY A 19 1.47 7.72 26.38
CA GLY A 19 0.65 6.77 25.60
C GLY A 19 0.12 7.38 24.30
N MET A 20 -0.30 8.65 24.32
CA MET A 20 -0.74 9.36 23.12
C MET A 20 0.39 9.53 22.11
N VAL A 21 1.61 9.87 22.57
CA VAL A 21 2.78 9.98 21.69
C VAL A 21 3.10 8.64 21.03
N VAL A 22 3.07 7.54 21.78
CA VAL A 22 3.31 6.19 21.23
C VAL A 22 2.26 5.83 20.17
N LEU A 23 0.98 6.11 20.42
CA LEU A 23 -0.09 5.87 19.44
C LEU A 23 0.12 6.68 18.17
N VAL A 24 0.46 7.96 18.28
CA VAL A 24 0.73 8.82 17.12
C VAL A 24 1.92 8.28 16.31
N VAL A 25 2.99 7.86 16.97
CA VAL A 25 4.16 7.26 16.29
C VAL A 25 3.75 5.97 15.56
N LEU A 26 2.96 5.10 16.18
CA LEU A 26 2.44 3.89 15.53
C LEU A 26 1.60 4.24 14.30
N PHE A 27 0.69 5.21 14.39
CA PHE A 27 -0.11 5.66 13.25
C PHE A 27 0.76 6.19 12.09
N ILE A 28 1.81 6.96 12.40
CA ILE A 28 2.75 7.45 11.39
C ILE A 28 3.44 6.27 10.69
N ILE A 29 3.92 5.29 11.45
CA ILE A 29 4.55 4.08 10.89
C ILE A 29 3.58 3.34 9.97
N LEU A 30 2.31 3.17 10.38
CA LEU A 30 1.30 2.50 9.56
C LEU A 30 1.03 3.22 8.25
N VAL A 31 0.98 4.55 8.26
CA VAL A 31 0.80 5.35 7.05
C VAL A 31 2.05 5.28 6.16
N MET A 32 3.26 5.37 6.72
CA MET A 32 4.51 5.34 5.95
C MET A 32 4.83 3.96 5.38
N THR A 33 4.33 2.89 6.00
CA THR A 33 4.53 1.50 5.54
C THR A 33 3.44 1.06 4.56
N ASN A 34 2.46 1.90 4.26
CA ASN A 34 1.45 1.58 3.26
C ASN A 34 2.14 1.45 1.88
N PRO A 35 1.89 0.38 1.10
CA PRO A 35 2.60 0.17 -0.18
C PRO A 35 2.47 1.38 -1.11
N ASN A 36 3.44 1.57 -1.99
CA ASN A 36 3.37 2.56 -3.06
C ASN A 36 3.05 1.87 -4.40
N GLU A 37 2.99 2.64 -5.47
CA GLU A 37 2.77 2.10 -6.82
C GLU A 37 3.82 1.06 -7.22
N GLU A 38 5.10 1.26 -6.86
CA GLU A 38 6.16 0.30 -7.18
C GLU A 38 5.94 -1.05 -6.52
N LYS A 39 5.51 -1.06 -5.25
CA LYS A 39 5.11 -2.27 -4.54
C LYS A 39 3.91 -2.94 -5.18
N PHE A 40 2.95 -2.16 -5.68
CA PHE A 40 1.82 -2.67 -6.43
C PHE A 40 2.24 -3.32 -7.75
N VAL A 41 3.12 -2.68 -8.52
CA VAL A 41 3.67 -3.25 -9.76
C VAL A 41 4.48 -4.51 -9.49
N ALA A 42 5.28 -4.54 -8.41
CA ALA A 42 6.00 -5.76 -8.01
C ALA A 42 5.03 -6.89 -7.61
N TRP A 43 3.93 -6.56 -6.96
CA TRP A 43 2.89 -7.53 -6.62
C TRP A 43 2.14 -8.06 -7.85
N LEU A 44 1.91 -7.23 -8.88
CA LEU A 44 1.36 -7.70 -10.16
C LEU A 44 2.25 -8.79 -10.78
N ALA A 45 3.58 -8.64 -10.70
CA ALA A 45 4.52 -9.64 -11.20
C ALA A 45 4.48 -10.94 -10.38
N SER A 46 4.36 -10.86 -9.05
CA SER A 46 4.35 -12.06 -8.20
C SER A 46 3.01 -12.79 -8.18
N GLU A 47 1.90 -12.06 -8.21
CA GLU A 47 0.55 -12.60 -8.01
C GLU A 47 -0.14 -12.92 -9.34
N HIS A 48 0.09 -12.10 -10.36
CA HIS A 48 -0.59 -12.19 -11.66
C HIS A 48 0.36 -12.51 -12.82
N ASP A 49 1.66 -12.72 -12.56
CA ASP A 49 2.72 -12.89 -13.58
C ASP A 49 2.78 -11.72 -14.59
N ILE A 50 2.35 -10.51 -14.18
CA ILE A 50 2.37 -9.31 -15.01
C ILE A 50 3.62 -8.51 -14.68
N HIS A 51 4.59 -8.54 -15.59
CA HIS A 51 5.88 -7.86 -15.45
C HIS A 51 5.83 -6.48 -16.07
N SER A 52 6.48 -5.50 -15.43
CA SER A 52 6.64 -4.16 -15.97
C SER A 52 8.06 -3.98 -16.50
N SER A 53 8.18 -3.48 -17.72
CA SER A 53 9.45 -3.04 -18.31
C SER A 53 9.36 -1.59 -18.76
N TYR A 54 10.51 -0.97 -19.03
CA TYR A 54 10.59 0.39 -19.54
C TYR A 54 11.24 0.41 -20.91
N ASN A 55 10.54 0.97 -21.89
CA ASN A 55 11.03 1.20 -23.23
C ASN A 55 11.12 2.72 -23.45
N VAL A 56 12.26 3.20 -23.96
CA VAL A 56 12.50 4.64 -24.19
C VAL A 56 11.54 5.28 -25.20
N ASN A 57 10.99 4.50 -26.13
CA ASN A 57 10.09 4.98 -27.16
C ASN A 57 8.60 4.84 -26.78
N GLU A 58 8.27 3.80 -26.00
CA GLU A 58 6.88 3.41 -25.71
C GLU A 58 6.49 3.67 -24.24
N GLY A 59 7.45 4.03 -23.39
CA GLY A 59 7.26 4.25 -21.96
C GLY A 59 7.18 2.95 -21.17
N ARG A 60 6.35 2.92 -20.13
CA ARG A 60 6.15 1.73 -19.30
C ARG A 60 5.31 0.71 -20.07
N MET A 61 5.85 -0.49 -20.23
CA MET A 61 5.23 -1.63 -20.88
C MET A 61 4.90 -2.70 -19.85
N PHE A 62 3.82 -3.44 -20.07
CA PHE A 62 3.47 -4.60 -19.25
C PHE A 62 3.40 -5.85 -20.12
N THR A 63 3.90 -6.96 -19.59
CA THR A 63 3.91 -8.24 -20.28
C THR A 63 3.48 -9.36 -19.32
N GLN A 64 2.91 -10.42 -19.86
CA GLN A 64 2.53 -11.61 -19.12
C GLN A 64 2.94 -12.85 -19.91
N THR A 65 3.40 -13.90 -19.23
CA THR A 65 3.69 -15.17 -19.89
C THR A 65 2.43 -16.00 -20.01
N ILE A 66 1.98 -16.24 -21.24
CA ILE A 66 0.80 -17.08 -21.53
C ILE A 66 1.26 -18.20 -22.46
N ASP A 67 1.03 -19.45 -22.04
CA ASP A 67 1.43 -20.66 -22.79
C ASP A 67 2.92 -20.68 -23.18
N GLY A 68 3.79 -20.12 -22.32
CA GLY A 68 5.24 -20.06 -22.54
C GLY A 68 5.69 -18.96 -23.51
N ALA A 69 4.78 -18.11 -24.00
CA ALA A 69 5.09 -16.96 -24.82
C ALA A 69 4.82 -15.65 -24.06
N GLU A 70 5.73 -14.68 -24.16
CA GLU A 70 5.52 -13.35 -23.62
C GLU A 70 4.48 -12.61 -24.48
N LYS A 71 3.41 -12.13 -23.84
CA LYS A 71 2.33 -11.37 -24.47
C LYS A 71 2.26 -9.99 -23.85
N THR A 72 2.10 -8.97 -24.68
CA THR A 72 1.92 -7.59 -24.21
C THR A 72 0.54 -7.42 -23.59
N PHE A 73 0.51 -6.82 -22.40
CA PHE A 73 -0.67 -6.32 -21.72
C PHE A 73 -0.67 -4.80 -21.81
N GLN A 74 -1.62 -4.22 -22.53
CA GLN A 74 -1.65 -2.77 -22.68
C GLN A 74 -2.31 -2.13 -21.47
N TYR A 75 -1.56 -1.30 -20.74
CA TYR A 75 -2.13 -0.46 -19.70
C TYR A 75 -3.07 0.60 -20.31
N LYS A 76 -4.32 0.64 -19.85
CA LYS A 76 -5.34 1.61 -20.30
C LYS A 76 -5.55 2.72 -19.30
N ALA A 77 -5.72 2.37 -18.03
CA ALA A 77 -6.02 3.31 -16.97
C ALA A 77 -5.61 2.72 -15.62
N GLY A 78 -5.43 3.58 -14.64
CA GLY A 78 -5.04 3.18 -13.31
C GLY A 78 -5.45 4.21 -12.28
N HIS A 79 -5.81 3.73 -11.10
CA HIS A 79 -6.21 4.57 -9.99
C HIS A 79 -5.64 4.05 -8.68
N ILE A 80 -5.04 4.95 -7.91
CA ILE A 80 -4.51 4.69 -6.57
C ILE A 80 -5.17 5.68 -5.61
N GLN A 81 -5.82 5.16 -4.57
CA GLN A 81 -6.42 5.97 -3.51
C GLN A 81 -5.76 5.66 -2.18
N HIS A 82 -5.19 6.69 -1.54
CA HIS A 82 -4.67 6.59 -0.18
C HIS A 82 -5.77 6.95 0.83
N ARG A 83 -6.08 6.02 1.74
CA ARG A 83 -7.12 6.15 2.77
C ARG A 83 -6.54 5.99 4.18
N GLY A 84 -5.44 6.69 4.46
CA GLY A 84 -4.73 6.64 5.73
C GLY A 84 -3.90 5.37 5.87
N ILE A 85 -4.34 4.43 6.71
CA ILE A 85 -3.60 3.19 7.01
C ILE A 85 -3.69 2.13 5.91
N PHE A 86 -4.55 2.34 4.91
CA PHE A 86 -4.70 1.47 3.77
C PHE A 86 -4.80 2.28 2.47
N SER A 87 -4.52 1.64 1.35
CA SER A 87 -4.68 2.21 0.01
C SER A 87 -5.40 1.21 -0.88
N THR A 88 -6.04 1.69 -1.94
CA THR A 88 -6.60 0.84 -2.99
C THR A 88 -5.91 1.12 -4.31
N TYR A 89 -5.61 0.08 -5.07
CA TYR A 89 -4.97 0.12 -6.38
C TYR A 89 -5.92 -0.55 -7.37
N SER A 90 -6.02 0.00 -8.57
CA SER A 90 -6.87 -0.54 -9.63
C SER A 90 -6.19 -0.22 -10.94
N TYR A 91 -5.71 -1.23 -11.68
CA TYR A 91 -5.18 -1.08 -13.03
C TYR A 91 -6.10 -1.80 -14.01
N LEU A 92 -6.40 -1.11 -15.12
CA LEU A 92 -7.14 -1.64 -16.25
C LEU A 92 -6.16 -1.94 -17.38
N PHE A 93 -6.17 -3.19 -17.82
CA PHE A 93 -5.37 -3.69 -18.92
C PHE A 93 -6.26 -4.11 -20.09
N LEU A 94 -5.68 -4.09 -21.28
CA LEU A 94 -6.18 -4.80 -22.44
C LEU A 94 -5.25 -5.98 -22.68
N ASP A 95 -5.80 -7.20 -22.70
CA ASP A 95 -5.03 -8.38 -23.02
C ASP A 95 -4.74 -8.50 -24.53
N HIS A 96 -4.05 -9.57 -24.90
CA HIS A 96 -3.67 -9.87 -26.27
C HIS A 96 -4.85 -10.19 -27.20
N GLU A 97 -6.02 -10.54 -26.65
CA GLU A 97 -7.26 -10.78 -27.40
C GLU A 97 -8.13 -9.51 -27.51
N GLY A 98 -7.69 -8.41 -26.92
CA GLY A 98 -8.44 -7.16 -26.89
C GLY A 98 -9.53 -7.13 -25.80
N LYS A 99 -9.47 -8.03 -24.82
CA LYS A 99 -10.39 -8.06 -23.69
C LYS A 99 -9.84 -7.22 -22.55
N GLU A 100 -10.74 -6.46 -21.92
CA GLU A 100 -10.40 -5.64 -20.76
C GLU A 100 -10.31 -6.49 -19.50
N ILE A 101 -9.22 -6.31 -18.75
CA ILE A 101 -8.95 -6.98 -17.48
C ILE A 101 -8.66 -5.92 -16.43
N GLN A 102 -9.49 -5.88 -15.39
CA GLN A 102 -9.31 -4.99 -14.26
C GLN A 102 -8.71 -5.77 -13.09
N ILE A 103 -7.57 -5.31 -12.58
CA ILE A 103 -6.90 -5.89 -11.42
C ILE A 103 -6.93 -4.88 -10.29
N GLU A 104 -7.50 -5.28 -9.16
CA GLU A 104 -7.67 -4.44 -7.98
C GLU A 104 -6.99 -5.03 -6.75
N ALA A 105 -6.37 -4.16 -5.95
CA ALA A 105 -5.74 -4.56 -4.71
C ALA A 105 -6.04 -3.59 -3.56
N VAL A 106 -6.04 -4.12 -2.35
CA VAL A 106 -5.98 -3.35 -1.11
C VAL A 106 -4.58 -3.48 -0.51
N GLY A 107 -3.93 -2.35 -0.24
CA GLY A 107 -2.62 -2.28 0.37
C GLY A 107 -2.68 -1.86 1.84
N ILE A 108 -2.03 -2.61 2.72
CA ILE A 108 -1.94 -2.35 4.17
C ILE A 108 -0.56 -2.83 4.66
N MET A 109 0.17 -2.01 5.42
CA MET A 109 1.43 -2.41 6.08
C MET A 109 2.40 -3.22 5.18
N ASN A 110 2.78 -2.66 4.03
CA ASN A 110 3.64 -3.25 2.99
C ASN A 110 3.09 -4.49 2.28
N MET A 111 1.87 -4.94 2.61
CA MET A 111 1.21 -6.07 1.98
C MET A 111 0.14 -5.59 1.01
N LEU A 112 -0.09 -6.40 -0.02
CA LEU A 112 -1.14 -6.19 -1.03
C LEU A 112 -1.98 -7.45 -1.11
N PHE A 113 -3.28 -7.25 -1.22
CA PHE A 113 -4.28 -8.32 -1.27
C PHE A 113 -5.22 -8.07 -2.43
N ASN A 114 -5.62 -9.13 -3.15
CA ASN A 114 -6.71 -9.04 -4.12
C ASN A 114 -7.95 -8.48 -3.43
N LYS A 115 -8.60 -7.52 -4.09
CA LYS A 115 -9.83 -6.87 -3.60
C LYS A 115 -11.07 -7.62 -4.04
#